data_AF-A0A533V761-F1
#
_entry.id   AF-A0A533V761-F1
#
_cell.length_a   1.000
_cell.length_b   1.000
_cell.length_c   1.000
_cell.angle_alpha   90.00
_cell.angle_beta   90.00
_cell.angle_gamma   90.00
#
_symmetry.space_group_name_H-M   'P 1'
#
loop_
_entity.id
_entity.type
_entity.pdbx_description
1 polymer ?
#
loop_
_entity_poly.entity_id
_entity_poly.type
_entity_poly.pdbx_seq_one_letter_code
_entity_poly.pdbx_strand_id
1 'polypeptide(L)'
;MTTNLISLSSLDDKYVKEKSNMNSEPEWLMEIRNNAFSNYSSLPHEVSPLYKKYSDANLLYPDRVYLSQETKSYIPEDYINERIRELKKETSILKIGSSIVHSNVSDKLLKQGVVISDLKSAIKDYGNIIRERMNSNQLNYSEDKFLAL
;
A
#
# COMPACT_ATOMS: atom_id res chain seq x y z
N MET A 1 -10.34 -4.75 -22.71
CA MET A 1 -8.96 -4.92 -22.21
C MET A 1 -9.02 -5.96 -21.10
N THR A 2 -8.35 -7.10 -21.28
CA THR A 2 -8.25 -8.14 -20.26
C THR A 2 -7.46 -7.60 -19.08
N THR A 3 -8.09 -7.52 -17.91
CA THR A 3 -7.39 -7.11 -16.69
C THR A 3 -6.46 -8.25 -16.29
N ASN A 4 -5.15 -8.00 -16.25
CA ASN A 4 -4.19 -8.98 -15.75
C ASN A 4 -4.35 -9.05 -14.23
N LEU A 5 -4.95 -10.15 -13.76
CA LEU A 5 -5.27 -10.40 -12.36
C LEU A 5 -4.42 -11.56 -11.85
N ILE A 6 -3.98 -11.48 -10.60
CA ILE A 6 -3.31 -12.57 -9.88
C ILE A 6 -4.09 -12.88 -8.61
N SER A 7 -4.27 -14.17 -8.27
CA SER A 7 -4.93 -14.52 -7.01
C SER A 7 -3.97 -14.32 -5.84
N LEU A 8 -4.51 -13.96 -4.67
CA LEU A 8 -3.72 -13.80 -3.45
C LEU A 8 -3.03 -15.11 -3.04
N SER A 9 -3.65 -16.27 -3.31
CA SER A 9 -3.03 -17.58 -3.07
C SER A 9 -1.84 -17.91 -3.98
N SER A 10 -1.68 -17.19 -5.09
CA SER A 10 -0.62 -17.45 -6.08
C SER A 10 0.59 -16.54 -5.96
N LEU A 11 0.59 -15.63 -4.97
CA LEU A 11 1.76 -14.81 -4.67
C LEU A 11 2.90 -15.70 -4.17
N ASP A 12 4.11 -15.43 -4.66
CA ASP A 12 5.35 -16.10 -4.25
C ASP A 12 6.51 -15.09 -4.16
N ASP A 13 7.66 -15.55 -3.68
CA ASP A 13 8.86 -14.69 -3.55
C ASP A 13 9.28 -14.10 -4.91
N LYS A 14 9.05 -14.83 -6.00
CA LYS A 14 9.35 -14.38 -7.36
C LYS A 14 8.47 -13.18 -7.73
N TYR A 15 7.18 -13.22 -7.43
CA TYR A 15 6.25 -12.12 -7.65
C TYR A 15 6.68 -10.87 -6.88
N VAL A 16 7.03 -11.01 -5.59
CA VAL A 16 7.49 -9.89 -4.76
C VAL A 16 8.72 -9.23 -5.37
N LYS A 17 9.70 -10.04 -5.77
CA LYS A 17 10.93 -9.57 -6.42
C LYS A 17 10.64 -8.88 -7.77
N GLU A 18 9.78 -9.47 -8.59
CA GLU A 18 9.38 -8.88 -9.88
C GLU A 18 8.70 -7.52 -9.68
N LYS A 19 7.82 -7.38 -8.68
CA LYS A 19 7.18 -6.09 -8.37
C LYS A 19 8.15 -5.04 -7.86
N SER A 20 9.08 -5.41 -6.99
CA SER A 20 10.16 -4.52 -6.55
C SER A 20 10.97 -3.99 -7.75
N ASN A 21 11.34 -4.88 -8.67
CA ASN A 21 12.09 -4.53 -9.88
C ASN A 21 11.28 -3.63 -10.84
N MET A 22 10.01 -3.97 -11.10
CA MET A 22 9.11 -3.17 -11.94
C MET A 22 8.92 -1.74 -11.39
N ASN A 23 8.93 -1.59 -10.08
CA ASN A 23 8.84 -0.30 -9.41
C ASN A 23 10.18 0.42 -9.29
N SER A 24 11.29 -0.22 -9.68
CA SER A 24 12.65 0.31 -9.51
C SER A 24 12.94 0.68 -8.05
N GLU A 25 12.48 -0.17 -7.13
CA GLU A 25 12.66 0.04 -5.70
C GLU A 25 14.13 -0.19 -5.30
N PRO A 26 14.63 0.53 -4.29
CA PRO A 26 15.97 0.32 -3.77
C PRO A 26 16.07 -1.04 -3.05
N GLU A 27 17.28 -1.60 -3.03
CA GLU A 27 17.56 -2.94 -2.49
C GLU A 27 17.06 -3.14 -1.06
N TRP A 28 17.26 -2.15 -0.18
CA TRP A 28 16.80 -2.20 1.21
C TRP A 28 15.28 -2.38 1.34
N LEU A 29 14.48 -1.84 0.40
CA LEU A 29 13.03 -1.99 0.43
C LEU A 29 12.63 -3.37 -0.08
N MET A 30 13.34 -3.90 -1.08
CA MET A 30 13.17 -5.26 -1.56
C MET A 30 13.41 -6.29 -0.44
N GLU A 31 14.47 -6.09 0.36
CA GLU A 31 14.77 -6.94 1.53
C GLU A 31 13.65 -6.91 2.56
N ILE A 32 13.14 -5.72 2.90
CA ILE A 32 12.01 -5.56 3.82
C ILE A 32 10.77 -6.32 3.30
N ARG A 33 10.44 -6.17 2.02
CA ARG A 33 9.31 -6.85 1.40
C ARG A 33 9.45 -8.37 1.43
N ASN A 34 10.62 -8.91 1.11
CA ASN A 34 10.87 -10.35 1.15
C ASN A 34 10.74 -10.89 2.59
N ASN A 35 11.25 -10.16 3.59
CA ASN A 35 11.11 -10.56 4.99
C ASN A 35 9.63 -10.54 5.44
N ALA A 36 8.89 -9.47 5.12
CA ALA A 36 7.47 -9.39 5.40
C ALA A 36 6.70 -10.54 4.74
N PHE A 37 6.95 -10.78 3.45
CA PHE A 37 6.27 -11.85 2.70
C PHE A 37 6.60 -13.26 3.22
N SER A 38 7.81 -13.50 3.70
CA SER A 38 8.19 -14.74 4.37
C SER A 38 7.39 -14.96 5.68
N ASN A 39 7.18 -13.90 6.45
CA ASN A 39 6.29 -13.92 7.62
C ASN A 39 4.84 -14.19 7.19
N TYR A 40 4.31 -13.45 6.21
CA TYR A 40 2.97 -13.68 5.66
C TYR A 40 2.75 -15.16 5.29
N SER A 41 3.70 -15.75 4.57
CA SER A 41 3.60 -17.13 4.09
C SER A 41 3.61 -18.17 5.20
N SER A 42 4.27 -17.89 6.32
CA SER A 42 4.36 -18.81 7.47
C SER A 42 3.25 -18.62 8.50
N LEU A 43 2.63 -17.45 8.57
CA LEU A 43 1.60 -17.15 9.57
C LEU A 43 0.26 -17.85 9.27
N PRO A 44 -0.47 -18.30 10.30
CA PRO A 44 -1.86 -18.72 10.14
C PRO A 44 -2.72 -17.53 9.71
N HIS A 45 -3.91 -17.82 9.17
CA HIS A 45 -4.85 -16.80 8.71
C HIS A 45 -5.22 -15.77 9.79
N GLU A 46 -5.26 -16.24 11.03
CA GLU A 46 -5.53 -15.44 12.21
C GLU A 46 -4.55 -15.90 13.30
N VAL A 47 -3.77 -14.96 13.82
CA VAL A 47 -2.76 -15.21 14.86
C VAL A 47 -3.37 -15.23 16.27
N SER A 48 -4.47 -14.49 16.49
CA SER A 48 -5.10 -14.38 17.80
C SER A 48 -6.31 -15.32 17.93
N PRO A 49 -6.33 -16.19 18.94
CA PRO A 49 -7.47 -17.07 19.20
C PRO A 49 -8.79 -16.34 19.45
N LEU A 50 -8.74 -15.06 19.84
CA LEU A 50 -9.95 -14.27 20.15
C LEU A 50 -10.73 -13.90 18.90
N TYR A 51 -10.07 -13.61 17.79
CA TYR A 51 -10.78 -13.31 16.54
C TYR A 51 -11.55 -14.53 16.05
N LYS A 52 -11.00 -15.74 16.19
CA LYS A 52 -11.75 -16.99 15.88
C LYS A 52 -13.04 -17.14 16.70
N LYS A 53 -13.14 -16.49 17.87
CA LYS A 53 -14.29 -16.59 18.77
C LYS A 53 -15.37 -15.55 18.48
N TYR A 54 -14.99 -14.39 17.96
CA TYR A 54 -15.90 -13.23 17.85
C TYR A 54 -16.04 -12.68 16.43
N SER A 55 -15.26 -13.18 15.47
CA SER A 55 -15.37 -12.81 14.07
C SER A 55 -15.16 -14.02 13.16
N ASP A 56 -15.75 -13.94 11.98
CA ASP A 56 -15.50 -14.87 10.90
C ASP A 56 -14.24 -14.47 10.11
N ALA A 57 -13.21 -13.94 10.78
CA ALA A 57 -11.97 -13.47 10.14
C ALA A 57 -11.28 -14.55 9.27
N ASN A 58 -11.55 -15.84 9.54
CA ASN A 58 -11.06 -16.96 8.73
C ASN A 58 -11.81 -17.19 7.40
N LEU A 59 -12.78 -16.34 7.03
CA LEU A 59 -13.56 -16.51 5.79
C LEU A 59 -12.88 -15.95 4.53
N LEU A 60 -11.69 -15.36 4.62
CA LEU A 60 -10.99 -14.91 3.41
C LEU A 60 -10.40 -16.12 2.68
N TYR A 61 -10.95 -16.39 1.50
CA TYR A 61 -10.49 -17.41 0.56
C TYR A 61 -9.45 -16.77 -0.39
N PRO A 62 -8.13 -17.01 -0.21
CA PRO A 62 -7.10 -16.28 -0.96
C PRO A 62 -7.11 -16.59 -2.48
N ASP A 63 -7.68 -17.72 -2.88
CA ASP A 63 -7.94 -18.12 -4.26
C ASP A 63 -9.08 -17.33 -4.93
N ARG A 64 -9.90 -16.62 -4.15
CA ARG A 64 -11.02 -15.78 -4.63
C ARG A 64 -10.74 -14.29 -4.55
N VAL A 65 -9.56 -13.91 -4.07
CA VAL A 65 -9.12 -12.53 -3.95
C VAL A 65 -8.12 -12.26 -5.05
N TYR A 66 -8.43 -11.29 -5.91
CA TYR A 66 -7.63 -10.99 -7.09
C TYR A 66 -7.03 -9.59 -6.99
N LEU A 67 -5.73 -9.51 -7.22
CA LEU A 67 -4.98 -8.27 -7.27
C LEU A 67 -4.73 -7.89 -8.73
N SER A 68 -4.90 -6.60 -9.05
CA SER A 68 -4.53 -6.10 -10.37
C SER A 68 -3.02 -6.00 -10.47
N GLN A 69 -2.45 -6.52 -11.56
CA GLN A 69 -1.02 -6.43 -11.79
C GLN A 69 -0.57 -5.06 -12.31
N GLU A 70 -1.51 -4.21 -12.72
CA GLU A 70 -1.25 -2.91 -13.33
C GLU A 70 -1.68 -1.77 -12.40
N THR A 71 -0.89 -0.71 -12.36
CA THR A 71 -1.29 0.54 -11.71
C THR A 71 -2.30 1.24 -12.60
N LYS A 72 -3.57 1.23 -12.20
CA LYS A 72 -4.60 1.99 -12.91
C LYS A 72 -4.56 3.44 -12.47
N SER A 73 -4.69 4.34 -13.46
CA SER A 73 -5.06 5.72 -13.19
C SER A 73 -6.57 5.78 -13.02
N TYR A 74 -7.04 6.32 -11.91
CA TYR A 74 -8.46 6.48 -11.64
C TYR A 74 -8.91 7.90 -11.97
N ILE A 75 -9.96 7.99 -12.78
CA ILE A 75 -10.68 9.25 -13.01
C ILE A 75 -11.88 9.23 -12.05
N PRO A 76 -12.08 10.26 -11.22
CA PRO A 76 -13.26 10.35 -10.36
C PRO A 76 -14.55 10.33 -11.19
N GLU A 77 -15.54 9.58 -10.73
CA GLU A 77 -16.90 9.64 -11.26
C GLU A 77 -17.50 11.04 -11.05
N ASP A 78 -18.41 11.45 -11.93
CA ASP A 78 -18.92 12.83 -11.97
C ASP A 78 -19.55 13.29 -10.65
N TYR A 79 -20.21 12.39 -9.91
CA TYR A 79 -20.86 12.71 -8.64
C TYR A 79 -19.86 13.07 -7.53
N ILE A 80 -18.58 12.68 -7.65
CA ILE A 80 -17.52 13.01 -6.68
C ILE A 80 -16.95 14.41 -6.93
N ASN A 81 -17.15 14.99 -8.13
CA ASN A 81 -16.52 16.25 -8.52
C ASN A 81 -16.90 17.43 -7.61
N GLU A 82 -18.14 17.50 -7.12
CA GLU A 82 -18.53 18.55 -6.17
C GLU A 82 -17.76 18.44 -4.85
N ARG A 83 -17.59 17.21 -4.34
CA ARG A 83 -16.80 16.98 -3.12
C ARG A 83 -15.33 17.35 -3.32
N ILE A 84 -14.76 17.05 -4.49
CA ILE A 84 -13.40 17.48 -4.84
C ILE A 84 -13.29 19.01 -4.86
N ARG A 85 -14.30 19.72 -5.39
CA ARG A 85 -14.29 21.20 -5.39
C ARG A 85 -14.30 21.78 -3.99
N GLU A 86 -15.04 21.20 -3.06
CA GLU A 86 -15.02 21.62 -1.65
C GLU A 86 -13.63 21.43 -1.03
N LEU A 87 -12.99 20.28 -1.30
CA LEU A 87 -11.67 19.95 -0.77
C LEU A 87 -10.55 20.90 -1.25
N LYS A 88 -10.72 21.60 -2.37
CA LYS A 88 -9.74 22.61 -2.85
C LYS A 88 -9.54 23.78 -1.88
N LYS A 89 -10.48 24.01 -0.96
CA LYS A 89 -10.40 25.13 0.00
C LYS A 89 -9.56 24.80 1.23
N GLU A 90 -9.30 23.53 1.48
CA GLU A 90 -8.63 23.04 2.69
C GLU A 90 -7.41 22.19 2.34
N THR A 91 -6.46 22.06 3.28
CA THR A 91 -5.37 21.10 3.10
C THR A 91 -5.96 19.69 3.10
N SER A 92 -5.83 18.98 1.98
CA SER A 92 -6.54 17.72 1.75
C SER A 92 -5.82 16.85 0.73
N ILE A 93 -6.05 15.54 0.83
CA ILE A 93 -5.64 14.55 -0.16
C ILE A 93 -6.80 13.60 -0.40
N LEU A 94 -7.08 13.29 -1.67
CA LEU A 94 -8.03 12.26 -2.06
C LEU A 94 -7.32 11.25 -2.96
N LYS A 95 -7.42 9.99 -2.57
CA LYS A 95 -6.90 8.85 -3.32
C LYS A 95 -8.05 7.94 -3.72
N ILE A 96 -8.12 7.58 -5.00
CA ILE A 96 -9.05 6.56 -5.52
C ILE A 96 -8.19 5.41 -6.05
N GLY A 97 -8.38 4.22 -5.48
CA GLY A 97 -7.53 3.06 -5.78
C GLY A 97 -6.05 3.37 -5.54
N SER A 98 -5.23 3.28 -6.59
CA SER A 98 -3.81 3.59 -6.56
C SER A 98 -3.46 5.05 -6.86
N SER A 99 -4.41 5.89 -7.27
CA SER A 99 -4.14 7.25 -7.77
C SER A 99 -4.53 8.32 -6.78
N ILE A 100 -3.64 9.29 -6.57
CA ILE A 100 -3.98 10.56 -5.94
C ILE A 100 -4.73 11.38 -7.00
N VAL A 101 -6.03 11.61 -6.78
CA VAL A 101 -6.89 12.33 -7.73
C VAL A 101 -7.06 13.80 -7.36
N HIS A 102 -6.77 14.15 -6.10
CA HIS A 102 -6.73 15.53 -5.62
C HIS A 102 -5.72 15.63 -4.49
N SER A 103 -4.96 16.71 -4.49
CA SER A 103 -4.08 17.10 -3.38
C SER A 103 -4.03 18.62 -3.30
N ASN A 104 -4.26 19.17 -2.12
CA ASN A 104 -4.10 20.58 -1.81
C ASN A 104 -3.29 20.71 -0.52
N VAL A 105 -2.24 21.51 -0.55
CA VAL A 105 -1.41 21.81 0.63
C VAL A 105 -1.37 23.32 0.75
N SER A 106 -1.74 23.85 1.92
CA SER A 106 -1.68 25.30 2.14
C SER A 106 -0.24 25.84 2.01
N ASP A 107 -0.10 27.08 1.55
CA ASP A 107 1.21 27.75 1.41
C ASP A 107 2.02 27.74 2.71
N LYS A 108 1.33 27.82 3.86
CA LYS A 108 1.97 27.72 5.18
C LYS A 108 2.68 26.38 5.36
N LEU A 109 2.02 25.28 5.01
CA LEU A 109 2.57 23.93 5.14
C LEU A 109 3.65 23.65 4.10
N LEU A 110 3.50 24.16 2.87
CA LEU A 110 4.53 24.08 1.85
C LEU A 110 5.83 24.76 2.32
N LYS A 111 5.73 25.95 2.91
CA LYS A 111 6.88 26.68 3.50
C LYS A 111 7.50 25.95 4.70
N GLN A 112 6.74 25.08 5.37
CA GLN A 112 7.25 24.22 6.45
C GLN A 112 7.87 22.91 5.95
N GLY A 113 7.89 22.68 4.62
CA GLY A 113 8.49 21.48 4.01
C GLY A 113 7.55 20.28 3.93
N VAL A 114 6.23 20.47 4.05
CA VAL A 114 5.27 19.38 3.86
C VAL A 114 5.20 19.00 2.39
N VAL A 115 5.40 17.72 2.11
CA VAL A 115 5.34 17.15 0.75
C VAL A 115 4.25 16.08 0.70
N ILE A 116 3.39 16.16 -0.33
CA ILE A 116 2.46 15.09 -0.68
C ILE A 116 2.96 14.44 -1.97
N SER A 117 3.19 13.14 -1.95
CA SER A 117 3.66 12.37 -3.10
C SER A 117 3.16 10.93 -3.00
N ASP A 118 3.06 10.24 -4.14
CA ASP A 118 2.82 8.81 -4.13
C ASP A 118 4.05 8.05 -3.59
N LEU A 119 3.84 6.82 -3.12
CA LEU A 119 4.91 6.07 -2.46
C LEU A 119 6.12 5.80 -3.39
N LYS A 120 5.88 5.55 -4.69
CA LYS A 120 6.96 5.27 -5.64
C LYS A 120 7.84 6.49 -5.85
N SER A 121 7.22 7.64 -6.10
CA SER A 121 7.91 8.92 -6.24
C SER A 121 8.59 9.34 -4.93
N ALA A 122 7.92 9.15 -3.80
CA ALA A 122 8.48 9.46 -2.48
C ALA A 122 9.72 8.63 -2.13
N ILE A 123 9.72 7.32 -2.43
CA ILE A 123 10.90 6.45 -2.24
C ILE A 123 12.06 6.90 -3.11
N LYS A 124 11.79 7.31 -4.36
CA LYS A 124 12.81 7.79 -5.29
C LYS A 124 13.45 9.10 -4.80
N ASP A 125 12.61 10.06 -4.42
CA ASP A 125 13.07 11.43 -4.15
C ASP A 125 13.50 11.64 -2.69
N TYR A 126 12.91 10.88 -1.75
CA TYR A 126 13.11 11.02 -0.30
C TYR A 126 13.46 9.70 0.40
N GLY A 127 14.01 8.73 -0.34
CA GLY A 127 14.26 7.37 0.14
C GLY A 127 15.08 7.28 1.43
N ASN A 128 16.04 8.18 1.64
CA ASN A 128 16.85 8.20 2.88
C ASN A 128 15.99 8.48 4.12
N ILE A 129 15.11 9.49 4.06
CA ILE A 129 14.22 9.87 5.17
C ILE A 129 13.26 8.71 5.47
N ILE A 130 12.69 8.11 4.42
CA ILE A 130 11.75 7.00 4.56
C ILE A 130 12.45 5.78 5.18
N ARG A 131 13.65 5.43 4.69
CA ARG A 131 14.44 4.32 5.22
C ARG A 131 14.76 4.51 6.69
N GLU A 132 15.22 5.70 7.09
CA GLU A 132 15.52 6.01 8.49
C GLU A 132 14.29 5.84 9.40
N ARG A 133 13.12 6.31 8.93
CA ARG A 133 11.86 6.18 9.67
C ARG A 133 11.38 4.74 9.79
N MET A 134 11.50 3.95 8.72
CA MET A 134 11.16 2.53 8.72
C MET A 134 12.10 1.74 9.64
N ASN A 135 13.40 2.05 9.64
CA ASN A 135 14.37 1.44 10.54
C ASN A 135 14.13 1.81 12.01
N SER A 136 13.69 3.03 12.29
CA SER A 136 13.40 3.48 13.66
C SER A 136 12.08 2.94 14.20
N ASN A 137 11.14 2.58 13.31
CA ASN A 137 9.82 2.08 13.66
C ASN A 137 9.55 0.77 12.91
N GLN A 138 10.37 -0.24 13.19
CA GLN A 138 10.23 -1.54 12.56
C GLN A 138 8.89 -2.16 12.95
N LEU A 139 8.13 -2.56 11.94
CA LEU A 139 6.89 -3.31 12.13
C LEU A 139 7.22 -4.73 12.55
N ASN A 140 6.45 -5.27 13.49
CA ASN A 140 6.54 -6.66 13.87
C ASN A 140 5.64 -7.50 12.96
N TYR A 141 6.21 -8.00 11.86
CA TYR A 141 5.45 -8.80 10.88
C TYR A 141 4.87 -10.11 11.42
N SER A 142 5.25 -10.54 12.63
CA SER A 142 4.67 -11.72 13.28
C SER A 142 3.32 -11.47 13.96
N GLU A 143 2.92 -10.20 14.13
CA GLU A 143 1.71 -9.82 14.87
C GLU A 143 0.42 -10.05 14.11
N ASP A 144 0.45 -10.03 12.79
CA ASP A 144 -0.74 -10.21 11.97
C ASP A 144 -0.35 -10.62 10.55
N LYS A 145 -1.10 -11.57 9.96
CA LYS A 145 -0.81 -12.06 8.61
C LYS A 145 -0.93 -10.93 7.59
N PHE A 146 -1.95 -10.09 7.67
CA PHE A 146 -2.20 -9.04 6.68
C PHE A 146 -1.36 -7.78 6.90
N LEU A 147 -0.79 -7.57 8.08
CA LEU A 147 0.31 -6.62 8.27
C LEU A 147 1.57 -7.01 7.48
N ALA A 148 1.80 -8.32 7.32
CA ALA A 148 2.96 -8.86 6.62
C ALA A 148 2.77 -8.99 5.09
N LEU A 149 1.54 -8.83 4.59
CA LEU A 149 1.18 -8.90 3.16
C LEU A 149 1.42 -7.57 2.43
#